data_AF-A0A7C0W1X8-F1
#
_entry.id   AF-A0A7C0W1X8-F1
#
_cell.length_a   1.000
_cell.length_b   1.000
_cell.length_c   1.000
_cell.angle_alpha   90.00
_cell.angle_beta   90.00
_cell.angle_gamma   90.00
#
_symmetry.space_group_name_H-M   'P 1'
#
loop_
_entity.id
_entity.type
_entity.pdbx_description
1 polymer ?
#
loop_
_entity_poly.entity_id
_entity_poly.type
_entity_poly.pdbx_seq_one_letter_code
_entity_poly.pdbx_strand_id
1 'polypeptide(L)' 'IVAGRKSPRSLYEPALATFEAETIYDQKYAKGFITLNALRLKLWKMRS' A
#
# COMPACT_ATOMS: atom_id res chain seq x y z
N ILE A 1 7.94 0.73 -26.88
CA ILE A 1 8.07 1.21 -25.47
C ILE A 1 6.73 1.82 -25.07
N VAL A 2 6.20 1.48 -23.89
CA VAL A 2 4.95 2.08 -23.39
C VAL A 2 5.31 3.29 -22.53
N ALA A 3 4.81 4.47 -22.91
CA ALA A 3 5.12 5.74 -22.24
C ALA A 3 3.93 6.34 -21.46
N GLY A 4 2.75 5.72 -21.49
CA GLY A 4 1.57 6.23 -20.77
C GLY A 4 0.33 5.35 -20.88
N ARG A 5 -0.64 5.59 -19.99
CA ARG A 5 -1.94 4.91 -19.91
C ARG A 5 -3.04 5.89 -19.47
N LYS A 6 -4.24 5.73 -20.03
CA LYS A 6 -5.46 6.42 -19.58
C LYS A 6 -6.65 5.46 -19.72
N SER A 7 -7.61 5.58 -18.82
CA SER A 7 -8.88 4.84 -18.88
C SER A 7 -10.00 5.72 -18.33
N PRO A 8 -11.18 5.74 -18.96
CA PRO A 8 -12.38 6.35 -18.36
C PRO A 8 -12.80 5.68 -17.05
N ARG A 9 -12.36 4.44 -16.81
CA ARG A 9 -12.60 3.65 -15.59
C ARG A 9 -11.27 3.23 -14.98
N SER A 10 -10.43 4.21 -14.66
CA SER A 10 -9.15 3.98 -14.00
C SER A 10 -9.36 3.63 -12.53
N LEU A 11 -8.61 2.65 -12.01
CA LEU A 11 -8.50 2.42 -10.56
C LEU A 11 -7.30 3.15 -9.94
N TYR A 12 -6.48 3.80 -10.78
CA TYR A 12 -5.42 4.69 -10.30
C TYR A 12 -6.04 6.00 -9.81
N GLU A 13 -5.79 6.32 -8.54
CA GLU A 13 -6.21 7.55 -7.86
C GLU A 13 -4.96 8.39 -7.52
N PRO A 14 -4.68 9.45 -8.27
CA PRO A 14 -3.47 10.27 -8.06
C PRO A 14 -3.38 10.86 -6.66
N ALA A 15 -4.52 11.20 -6.05
CA ALA A 15 -4.56 11.83 -4.74
C ALA A 15 -4.17 10.87 -3.60
N LEU A 16 -4.37 9.56 -3.80
CA LEU A 16 -3.87 8.52 -2.88
C LEU A 16 -2.41 8.16 -3.14
N ALA A 17 -1.93 8.34 -4.37
CA ALA A 17 -0.60 7.91 -4.80
C ALA A 17 0.49 9.01 -4.67
N THR A 18 0.09 10.26 -4.44
CA THR A 18 1.04 11.38 -4.29
C THR A 18 1.66 11.42 -2.89
N PHE A 19 2.86 11.97 -2.80
CA PHE A 19 3.58 12.18 -1.55
C PHE A 19 3.09 13.41 -0.77
N GLU A 20 2.35 14.31 -1.42
CA GLU A 20 1.91 15.59 -0.85
C GLU A 20 0.53 15.51 -0.16
N ALA A 21 -0.21 14.40 -0.32
CA ALA A 21 -1.59 14.27 0.16
C ALA A 21 -1.65 13.69 1.58
N GLU A 22 -1.17 14.47 2.54
CA GLU A 22 -1.15 14.10 3.98
C GLU A 22 -2.56 13.95 4.58
N THR A 23 -3.61 14.41 3.89
CA THR A 23 -4.99 14.44 4.39
C THR A 23 -5.87 13.28 3.94
N ILE A 24 -5.52 12.57 2.85
CA ILE A 24 -6.36 11.50 2.28
C ILE A 24 -5.92 10.12 2.78
N TYR A 25 -4.61 9.93 2.99
CA TYR A 25 -4.05 8.69 3.50
C TYR A 25 -3.23 8.93 4.78
N ASP A 26 -3.69 8.40 5.91
CA ASP A 26 -2.91 8.42 7.15
C ASP A 26 -1.88 7.28 7.15
N GLN A 27 -0.62 7.67 6.97
CA GLN A 27 0.53 6.77 6.92
C GLN A 27 0.74 5.97 8.21
N LYS A 28 0.20 6.42 9.35
CA LYS A 28 0.33 5.71 10.64
C LYS A 28 -0.28 4.31 10.58
N TYR A 29 -1.30 4.11 9.76
CA TYR A 29 -1.94 2.79 9.59
C TYR A 29 -1.03 1.76 8.90
N ALA A 30 -0.03 2.20 8.13
CA ALA A 30 0.88 1.30 7.43
C ALA A 30 1.65 0.38 8.39
N LYS A 31 2.05 0.89 9.56
CA LYS A 31 2.77 0.12 10.57
C LYS A 31 1.97 -1.09 11.06
N GLY A 32 0.68 -0.88 11.36
CA GLY A 32 -0.24 -1.93 11.79
C GLY A 32 -0.45 -2.97 10.70
N PHE A 33 -0.70 -2.51 9.47
CA PHE A 33 -0.89 -3.37 8.31
C PHE A 33 0.32 -4.29 8.06
N ILE A 34 1.54 -3.72 8.04
CA ILE A 34 2.77 -4.50 7.85
C ILE A 34 2.95 -5.53 8.96
N THR A 35 2.71 -5.13 10.22
CA THR A 35 2.88 -6.00 11.38
C THR A 35 1.92 -7.19 11.32
N LEU A 36 0.65 -6.94 11.00
CA LEU A 36 -0.37 -7.98 10.90
C LEU A 36 -0.06 -8.97 9.78
N ASN A 37 0.32 -8.49 8.60
CA ASN A 37 0.65 -9.35 7.46
C ASN A 37 1.93 -10.17 7.70
N ALA A 38 2.90 -9.61 8.42
CA ALA A 38 4.15 -10.30 8.76
C ALA A 38 3.97 -11.36 9.86
N LEU A 39 2.88 -11.30 10.65
CA LEU A 39 2.68 -12.18 11.81
C LEU A 39 2.77 -13.65 11.44
N ARG A 40 2.10 -14.09 10.36
CA ARG A 40 2.12 -15.49 9.92
C ARG A 40 3.52 -16.00 9.58
N LEU A 41 4.38 -15.13 9.02
CA LEU A 41 5.76 -15.48 8.67
C LEU A 41 6.63 -15.64 9.91
N LYS A 42 6.45 -14.76 10.90
CA LYS A 42 7.13 -14.86 12.21
C LYS A 42 6.72 -16.14 12.95
N LEU A 43 5.44 -16.47 12.97
CA LEU A 43 4.92 -17.70 13.57
C LEU A 43 5.51 -18.94 12.91
N TRP A 44 5.60 -18.96 11.58
CA TRP A 44 6.25 -20.04 10.84
C TRP A 44 7.71 -20.21 11.26
N LYS A 45 8.49 -19.12 11.27
CA LYS A 45 9.90 -19.14 11.70
C LYS A 45 10.10 -19.62 13.14
N MET A 46 9.14 -19.37 14.04
CA MET A 46 9.22 -19.85 15.44
C MET A 46 8.90 -21.33 15.58
N ARG A 47 8.18 -21.93 14.62
CA ARG A 47 7.77 -23.33 14.64
C ARG A 47 8.71 -24.26 13.87
N SER A 48 9.52 -23.70 12.97
CA SER A 48 10.60 -24.37 12.24
C SER A 48 11.88 -24.41 13.07
#